data_AF-E9AGQ0-F1
#
_entry.id   AF-E9AGQ0-F1
#
_cell.length_a   1.000
_cell.length_b   1.000
_cell.length_c   1.000
_cell.angle_alpha   90.00
_cell.angle_beta   90.00
_cell.angle_gamma   90.00
#
_symmetry.space_group_name_H-M   'P 1'
#
loop_
_entity.id
_entity.type
_entity.pdbx_description
1 polymer ?
#
loop_
_entity_poly.entity_id
_entity_poly.type
_entity_poly.pdbx_seq_one_letter_code
_entity_poly.pdbx_strand_id
1 'polypeptide(L)'
;MDWIGDVVQSRWSVVYGLRYAQCTAQKERHAVMDAMQRHALDDPRVEHLYQSITGKEVDPLNTEQLQQRRESAAAGGNEEVESKLASTVPRQPLLRRVNLQACAFQDERAPHLHVRATVPQGTQRLTYETHDEVLLPPTSSCNTSNPLIRVATSFPGWAVPVFLGVEELNAMQSKVYDCAFHSDENMLVSAPTGAGKTNVAMMAMLRTIAAARNPVTGVIDGHSLKMVYVAPMKALVQEVVRTFSKRLESLGLTVAELSGDAAMTQQQMATTQLIVTT
;
A
#
# COMPACT_ATOMS: atom_id res chain seq x y z
N MET A 1 -29.76 1.06 -42.26
CA MET A 1 -30.16 0.19 -41.12
C MET A 1 -29.67 0.73 -39.78
N ASP A 2 -28.92 1.84 -39.77
CA ASP A 2 -28.20 2.33 -38.58
C ASP A 2 -29.11 2.79 -37.43
N TRP A 3 -30.34 3.24 -37.74
CA TRP A 3 -31.30 3.67 -36.72
C TRP A 3 -31.69 2.56 -35.73
N ILE A 4 -31.59 1.27 -36.11
CA ILE A 4 -31.87 0.16 -35.20
C ILE A 4 -30.80 0.08 -34.11
N GLY A 5 -29.54 0.36 -34.46
CA GLY A 5 -28.43 0.42 -33.51
C GLY A 5 -28.63 1.52 -32.47
N ASP A 6 -29.03 2.71 -32.93
CA ASP A 6 -29.31 3.86 -32.07
C ASP A 6 -30.48 3.59 -31.11
N VAL A 7 -31.53 2.92 -31.59
CA VAL A 7 -32.69 2.52 -30.76
C VAL A 7 -32.30 1.44 -29.75
N VAL A 8 -31.40 0.52 -30.08
CA VAL A 8 -30.91 -0.49 -29.13
C VAL A 8 -30.04 0.12 -28.03
N GLN A 9 -29.19 1.10 -28.37
CA GLN A 9 -28.42 1.85 -27.37
C GLN A 9 -29.31 2.72 -26.49
N SER A 10 -30.31 3.39 -27.08
CA SER A 10 -31.18 4.35 -26.39
C SER A 10 -32.51 3.76 -25.92
N ARG A 11 -32.66 2.42 -25.94
CA ARG A 11 -33.94 1.70 -25.72
C ARG A 11 -34.70 2.22 -24.50
N TRP A 12 -34.02 2.32 -23.37
CA TRP A 12 -34.65 2.73 -22.11
C TRP A 12 -34.96 4.21 -22.06
N SER A 13 -34.12 5.06 -22.66
CA SER A 13 -34.44 6.49 -22.81
C SER A 13 -35.71 6.69 -23.63
N VAL A 14 -35.89 5.90 -24.69
CA VAL A 14 -37.10 5.95 -25.53
C VAL A 14 -38.32 5.45 -24.76
N VAL A 15 -38.23 4.30 -24.10
CA VAL A 15 -39.37 3.70 -23.36
C VAL A 15 -39.83 4.60 -22.21
N TYR A 16 -38.91 5.06 -21.35
CA TYR A 16 -39.25 5.92 -20.22
C TYR A 16 -39.63 7.34 -20.68
N GLY A 17 -38.97 7.87 -21.71
CA GLY A 17 -39.32 9.16 -22.31
C GLY A 17 -40.74 9.17 -22.89
N LEU A 18 -41.12 8.14 -23.64
CA LEU A 18 -42.47 8.00 -24.18
C LEU A 18 -43.52 7.82 -23.08
N ARG A 19 -43.26 6.96 -22.09
CA ARG A 19 -44.17 6.78 -20.94
C ARG A 19 -44.36 8.07 -20.16
N TYR A 20 -43.28 8.79 -19.90
CA TYR A 20 -43.33 10.07 -19.17
C TYR A 20 -44.09 11.15 -19.97
N ALA A 21 -43.92 11.19 -21.29
CA ALA A 21 -44.61 12.12 -22.18
C ALA A 21 -46.11 11.84 -22.32
N GLN A 22 -46.53 10.57 -22.23
CA GLN A 22 -47.94 10.17 -22.27
C GLN A 22 -48.72 10.49 -20.98
N CYS A 23 -48.02 10.73 -19.87
CA CYS A 23 -48.66 11.05 -18.59
C CYS A 23 -49.20 12.49 -18.56
N THR A 24 -50.50 12.62 -18.28
CA THR A 24 -51.17 13.91 -18.11
C THR A 24 -51.22 14.34 -16.64
N ALA A 25 -51.30 13.38 -15.72
CA ALA A 25 -51.36 13.63 -14.28
C ALA A 25 -49.99 13.52 -13.61
N GLN A 26 -49.74 14.37 -12.60
CA GLN A 26 -48.49 14.36 -11.82
C GLN A 26 -48.28 13.04 -11.04
N LYS A 27 -49.37 12.37 -10.65
CA LYS A 27 -49.35 11.06 -10.00
C LYS A 27 -48.82 9.96 -10.92
N GLU A 28 -49.16 10.01 -12.21
CA GLU A 28 -48.67 9.06 -13.21
C GLU A 28 -47.18 9.27 -13.50
N ARG A 29 -46.73 10.53 -13.59
CA ARG A 29 -45.31 10.85 -13.73
C ARG A 29 -44.47 10.30 -12.57
N HIS A 30 -44.97 10.41 -11.33
CA HIS A 30 -44.31 9.80 -10.16
C HIS A 30 -44.27 8.27 -10.26
N ALA A 31 -45.34 7.63 -10.73
CA ALA A 31 -45.36 6.19 -10.92
C ALA A 31 -44.35 5.71 -11.97
N VAL A 32 -44.15 6.48 -13.04
CA VAL A 32 -43.11 6.20 -14.06
C VAL A 32 -41.70 6.32 -13.45
N MET A 33 -41.44 7.36 -12.66
CA MET A 33 -40.16 7.54 -11.97
C MET A 33 -39.88 6.44 -10.93
N ASP A 34 -40.89 6.03 -10.15
CA ASP A 34 -40.79 4.91 -9.21
C ASP A 34 -40.49 3.59 -9.94
N ALA A 35 -41.12 3.36 -11.10
CA ALA A 35 -40.86 2.18 -11.93
C ALA A 35 -39.46 2.22 -12.54
N MET A 36 -38.94 3.41 -12.87
CA MET A 36 -37.58 3.59 -13.37
C MET A 36 -36.55 3.33 -12.27
N GLN A 37 -36.80 3.81 -11.05
CA GLN A 37 -35.94 3.56 -9.89
C GLN A 37 -35.86 2.07 -9.54
N ARG A 38 -36.99 1.35 -9.55
CA ARG A 38 -37.00 -0.10 -9.31
C ARG A 38 -36.21 -0.87 -10.37
N HIS A 39 -36.36 -0.47 -11.63
CA HIS A 39 -35.66 -1.13 -12.72
C HIS A 39 -34.17 -0.75 -12.81
N ALA A 40 -33.78 0.40 -12.28
CA ALA A 40 -32.37 0.78 -12.11
C ALA A 40 -31.61 -0.16 -11.15
N LEU A 41 -32.30 -0.90 -10.28
CA LEU A 41 -31.67 -1.94 -9.45
C LEU A 41 -31.24 -3.17 -10.27
N ASP A 42 -31.91 -3.43 -11.41
CA ASP A 42 -31.70 -4.63 -12.22
C ASP A 42 -30.84 -4.39 -13.48
N ASP A 43 -30.92 -3.19 -14.07
CA ASP A 43 -30.25 -2.82 -15.33
C ASP A 43 -29.37 -1.54 -15.18
N PRO A 44 -28.03 -1.65 -15.35
CA PRO A 44 -27.10 -0.54 -15.26
C PRO A 44 -27.37 0.61 -16.25
N ARG A 45 -27.96 0.31 -17.41
CA ARG A 45 -28.28 1.35 -18.40
C ARG A 45 -29.39 2.27 -17.90
N VAL A 46 -30.29 1.73 -17.09
CA VAL A 46 -31.42 2.46 -16.51
C VAL A 46 -30.96 3.23 -15.27
N GLU A 47 -30.04 2.68 -14.50
CA GLU A 47 -29.37 3.40 -13.41
C GLU A 47 -28.67 4.65 -13.93
N HIS A 48 -27.90 4.52 -15.01
CA HIS A 48 -27.25 5.67 -15.64
C HIS A 48 -28.26 6.71 -16.14
N LEU A 49 -29.38 6.26 -16.72
CA LEU A 49 -30.48 7.14 -17.13
C LEU A 49 -31.14 7.84 -15.92
N TYR A 50 -31.28 7.15 -14.78
CA TYR A 50 -31.87 7.71 -13.57
C TYR A 50 -30.96 8.74 -12.92
N GLN A 51 -29.67 8.44 -12.83
CA GLN A 51 -28.67 9.38 -12.32
C GLN A 51 -28.56 10.62 -13.22
N SER A 52 -28.60 10.47 -14.55
CA SER A 52 -28.53 11.61 -15.47
C SER A 52 -29.75 12.54 -15.39
N ILE A 53 -30.94 11.99 -15.10
CA ILE A 53 -32.18 12.78 -15.00
C ILE A 53 -32.35 13.40 -13.60
N THR A 54 -32.05 12.67 -12.54
CA THR A 54 -32.37 13.08 -11.16
C THR A 54 -31.20 13.65 -10.39
N GLY A 55 -29.96 13.39 -10.82
CA GLY A 55 -28.75 13.65 -10.05
C GLY A 55 -28.62 12.83 -8.76
N LYS A 56 -29.51 11.84 -8.54
CA LYS A 56 -29.54 11.01 -7.34
C LYS A 56 -29.04 9.59 -7.66
N GLU A 57 -28.21 9.05 -6.79
CA GLU A 57 -27.82 7.64 -6.82
C GLU A 57 -28.97 6.77 -6.29
N VAL A 58 -29.15 5.58 -6.89
CA VAL A 58 -30.15 4.61 -6.44
C VAL A 58 -29.50 3.76 -5.35
N ASP A 59 -29.73 4.11 -4.08
CA ASP A 59 -29.27 3.29 -2.96
C ASP A 59 -30.15 2.03 -2.82
N PRO A 60 -29.58 0.82 -2.94
CA PRO A 60 -30.34 -0.43 -2.76
C PRO A 60 -30.92 -0.53 -1.34
N LEU A 61 -30.19 -0.03 -0.33
CA LEU A 61 -30.60 -0.05 1.08
C LEU A 61 -31.84 0.82 1.38
N ASN A 62 -31.96 1.99 0.74
CA ASN A 62 -33.13 2.85 0.93
C ASN A 62 -34.36 2.31 0.18
N THR A 63 -34.14 1.66 -0.96
CA THR A 63 -35.22 1.14 -1.80
C THR A 63 -35.87 -0.08 -1.17
N GLU A 64 -35.08 -0.98 -0.55
CA GLU A 64 -35.60 -2.11 0.23
C GLU A 64 -36.40 -1.66 1.46
N GLN A 65 -35.94 -0.64 2.20
CA GLN A 65 -36.66 -0.10 3.36
C GLN A 65 -38.00 0.56 2.97
N LEU A 66 -38.04 1.26 1.83
CA LEU A 66 -39.26 1.85 1.29
C LEU A 66 -40.25 0.80 0.80
N GLN A 67 -39.74 -0.31 0.24
CA GLN A 67 -40.55 -1.41 -0.27
C GLN A 67 -41.16 -2.22 0.89
N GLN A 68 -40.36 -2.53 1.91
CA GLN A 68 -40.85 -3.16 3.15
C GLN A 68 -41.91 -2.31 3.87
N ARG A 69 -41.77 -0.97 3.88
CA ARG A 69 -42.79 -0.05 4.43
C ARG A 69 -44.08 0.00 3.61
N ARG A 70 -44.01 -0.19 2.29
CA ARG A 70 -45.21 -0.23 1.43
C ARG A 70 -45.91 -1.57 1.50
N GLU A 71 -45.17 -2.67 1.57
CA GLU A 71 -45.72 -4.03 1.69
C GLU A 71 -46.40 -4.22 3.05
N SER A 72 -45.81 -3.70 4.13
CA SER A 72 -46.45 -3.69 5.46
C SER A 72 -47.70 -2.80 5.54
N ALA A 73 -47.85 -1.80 4.65
CA ALA A 73 -49.07 -0.99 4.53
C ALA A 73 -50.14 -1.62 3.61
N ALA A 74 -49.75 -2.54 2.72
CA ALA A 74 -50.64 -3.17 1.74
C ALA A 74 -51.14 -4.57 2.17
N ALA A 75 -50.57 -5.16 3.23
CA ALA A 75 -50.88 -6.50 3.75
C ALA A 75 -52.30 -6.68 4.37
N GLY A 76 -53.26 -5.81 4.03
CA GLY A 76 -54.66 -5.88 4.46
C GLY A 76 -55.61 -6.57 3.47
N GLY A 77 -55.13 -7.33 2.47
CA GLY A 77 -55.99 -7.97 1.47
C GLY A 77 -55.40 -9.23 0.86
N ASN A 78 -56.22 -10.29 0.87
CA ASN A 78 -56.04 -11.70 0.50
C ASN A 78 -55.08 -12.10 -0.65
N GLU A 79 -54.37 -13.22 -0.36
CA GLU A 79 -54.01 -14.41 -1.16
C GLU A 79 -53.90 -14.34 -2.70
N GLU A 80 -52.75 -14.72 -3.27
CA GLU A 80 -52.44 -16.06 -3.83
C GLU A 80 -51.12 -16.04 -4.65
N VAL A 81 -50.21 -16.95 -4.27
CA VAL A 81 -49.36 -17.84 -5.08
C VAL A 81 -48.78 -17.35 -6.42
N GLU A 82 -47.45 -17.26 -6.50
CA GLU A 82 -46.65 -18.10 -7.43
C GLU A 82 -45.16 -18.02 -7.12
N SER A 83 -44.66 -19.09 -6.51
CA SER A 83 -43.24 -19.42 -6.38
C SER A 83 -42.69 -19.86 -7.74
N LYS A 84 -41.92 -19.02 -8.42
CA LYS A 84 -41.04 -19.46 -9.51
C LYS A 84 -39.58 -19.27 -9.10
N LEU A 85 -39.00 -20.37 -8.64
CA LEU A 85 -37.57 -20.63 -8.62
C LEU A 85 -36.99 -20.31 -10.00
N ALA A 86 -36.34 -19.16 -10.15
CA ALA A 86 -35.39 -18.90 -11.22
C ALA A 86 -34.01 -18.82 -10.57
N SER A 87 -33.12 -19.73 -10.97
CA SER A 87 -31.75 -19.86 -10.50
C SER A 87 -30.95 -18.57 -10.73
N THR A 88 -30.83 -17.75 -9.69
CA THR A 88 -30.02 -16.54 -9.71
C THR A 88 -28.55 -16.92 -9.55
N VAL A 89 -27.82 -16.96 -10.66
CA VAL A 89 -26.35 -16.92 -10.67
C VAL A 89 -25.92 -15.75 -9.78
N PRO A 90 -24.96 -15.91 -8.83
CA PRO A 90 -24.52 -14.80 -8.01
C PRO A 90 -23.84 -13.78 -8.93
N ARG A 91 -24.57 -12.72 -9.29
CA ARG A 91 -24.01 -11.60 -10.04
C ARG A 91 -22.97 -10.95 -9.15
N GLN A 92 -21.73 -10.86 -9.65
CA GLN A 92 -20.68 -10.08 -8.99
C GLN A 92 -21.24 -8.68 -8.70
N PRO A 93 -21.05 -8.15 -7.47
CA PRO A 93 -21.51 -6.81 -7.13
C PRO A 93 -20.87 -5.82 -8.10
N LEU A 94 -21.71 -4.98 -8.71
CA LEU A 94 -21.25 -3.94 -9.63
C LEU A 94 -20.29 -3.00 -8.88
N LEU A 95 -19.11 -2.76 -9.47
CA LEU A 95 -18.09 -1.89 -8.90
C LEU A 95 -18.64 -0.45 -8.83
N ARG A 96 -18.76 0.10 -7.61
CA ARG A 96 -19.15 1.49 -7.38
C ARG A 96 -18.02 2.43 -7.80
N ARG A 97 -18.35 3.49 -8.54
CA ARG A 97 -17.39 4.56 -8.82
C ARG A 97 -17.10 5.32 -7.52
N VAL A 98 -15.82 5.39 -7.15
CA VAL A 98 -15.34 6.14 -5.99
C VAL A 98 -14.53 7.34 -6.47
N ASN A 99 -14.79 8.51 -5.89
CA ASN A 99 -14.00 9.70 -6.18
C ASN A 99 -12.66 9.65 -5.42
N LEU A 100 -11.60 9.24 -6.12
CA LEU A 100 -10.25 9.11 -5.54
C LEU A 100 -9.73 10.44 -4.96
N GLN A 101 -10.11 11.58 -5.54
CA GLN A 101 -9.68 12.90 -5.07
C GLN A 101 -10.27 13.24 -3.69
N ALA A 102 -11.47 12.73 -3.39
CA ALA A 102 -12.11 12.91 -2.08
C ALA A 102 -11.48 12.00 -1.02
N CYS A 103 -10.86 10.89 -1.41
CA CYS A 103 -10.18 9.96 -0.51
C CYS A 103 -8.72 10.33 -0.26
N ALA A 104 -8.11 11.18 -1.11
CA ALA A 104 -6.75 11.63 -0.93
C ALA A 104 -6.63 12.58 0.27
N PHE A 105 -5.60 12.41 1.09
CA PHE A 105 -5.28 13.38 2.14
C PHE A 105 -4.83 14.69 1.49
N GLN A 106 -5.60 15.77 1.69
CA GLN A 106 -5.30 17.08 1.12
C GLN A 106 -4.09 17.76 1.79
N ASP A 107 -3.86 17.43 3.06
CA ASP A 107 -2.73 17.89 3.86
C ASP A 107 -2.01 16.67 4.44
N GLU A 108 -0.70 16.59 4.27
CA GLU A 108 0.15 15.53 4.84
C GLU A 108 0.05 15.47 6.37
N ARG A 109 -0.39 16.56 7.02
CA ARG A 109 -0.61 16.65 8.46
C ARG A 109 -1.96 16.11 8.91
N ALA A 110 -2.90 15.90 7.99
CA ALA A 110 -4.27 15.46 8.28
C ALA A 110 -4.36 14.23 9.21
N PRO A 111 -3.56 13.15 9.04
CA PRO A 111 -3.64 12.00 9.95
C PRO A 111 -3.15 12.31 11.37
N HIS A 112 -2.36 13.36 11.57
CA HIS A 112 -1.75 13.70 12.86
C HIS A 112 -2.53 14.76 13.65
N LEU A 113 -3.44 15.51 13.01
CA LEU A 113 -4.20 16.60 13.66
C LEU A 113 -4.96 16.16 14.92
N HIS A 114 -5.38 14.89 14.99
CA HIS A 114 -6.18 14.38 16.10
C HIS A 114 -5.39 13.52 17.10
N VAL A 115 -4.08 13.31 16.87
CA VAL A 115 -3.24 12.52 17.76
C VAL A 115 -2.59 13.44 18.78
N ARG A 116 -3.02 13.35 20.04
CA ARG A 116 -2.34 14.04 21.15
C ARG A 116 -0.91 13.48 21.28
N ALA A 117 0.09 14.35 21.14
CA ALA A 117 1.49 13.97 21.31
C ALA A 117 1.81 13.72 22.79
N THR A 118 2.23 12.50 23.13
CA THR A 118 2.73 12.13 24.45
C THR A 118 4.23 12.38 24.51
N VAL A 119 4.70 13.13 25.51
CA VAL A 119 6.13 13.45 25.68
C VAL A 119 6.78 12.60 26.78
N PRO A 120 8.09 12.31 26.71
CA PRO A 120 8.82 11.60 27.75
C PRO A 120 8.76 12.32 29.11
N GLN A 121 8.87 11.55 30.20
CA GLN A 121 8.99 12.13 31.55
C GLN A 121 10.25 13.00 31.64
N GLY A 122 10.14 14.16 32.29
CA GLY A 122 11.22 15.14 32.40
C GLY A 122 11.26 16.17 31.27
N THR A 123 10.36 16.11 30.29
CA THR A 123 10.23 17.15 29.25
C THR A 123 9.85 18.49 29.88
N GLN A 124 10.63 19.53 29.60
CA GLN A 124 10.36 20.90 30.06
C GLN A 124 9.90 21.76 28.88
N ARG A 125 8.87 22.59 29.08
CA ARG A 125 8.43 23.59 28.11
C ARG A 125 8.74 24.98 28.66
N LEU A 126 9.55 25.75 27.94
CA LEU A 126 9.89 27.12 28.25
C LEU A 126 9.20 28.02 27.21
N THR A 127 8.38 28.95 27.66
CA THR A 127 7.68 29.91 26.78
C THR A 127 8.37 31.26 26.89
N TYR A 128 8.89 31.73 25.76
CA TYR A 128 9.51 33.05 25.60
C TYR A 128 8.57 33.96 24.80
N GLU A 129 8.88 35.27 24.74
CA GLU A 129 8.06 36.23 24.00
C GLU A 129 8.00 35.95 22.48
N THR A 130 9.05 35.33 21.91
CA THR A 130 9.17 35.10 20.46
C THR A 130 8.96 33.64 20.04
N HIS A 131 9.12 32.69 20.96
CA HIS A 131 9.11 31.26 20.65
C HIS A 131 8.87 30.40 21.90
N ASP A 132 8.47 29.15 21.66
CA ASP A 132 8.41 28.11 22.68
C ASP A 132 9.56 27.12 22.47
N GLU A 133 10.25 26.78 23.54
CA GLU A 133 11.23 25.69 23.55
C GLU A 133 10.67 24.49 24.30
N VAL A 134 10.83 23.30 23.71
CA VAL A 134 10.48 22.02 24.35
C VAL A 134 11.75 21.20 24.49
N LEU A 135 12.26 21.11 25.71
CA LEU A 135 13.48 20.38 26.05
C LEU A 135 13.14 18.93 26.38
N LEU A 136 13.52 18.02 25.48
CA LEU A 136 13.37 16.58 25.66
C LEU A 136 14.63 16.02 26.35
N PRO A 137 14.53 15.33 27.49
CA PRO A 137 15.69 14.74 28.15
C PRO A 137 16.27 13.59 27.32
N PRO A 138 17.59 13.33 27.40
CA PRO A 138 18.17 12.16 26.76
C PRO A 138 17.58 10.88 27.36
N THR A 139 17.18 9.94 26.50
CA THR A 139 16.66 8.64 26.94
C THR A 139 17.76 7.87 27.68
N SER A 140 17.44 7.33 28.86
CA SER A 140 18.35 6.44 29.59
C SER A 140 18.77 5.26 28.72
N SER A 141 20.06 4.90 28.71
CA SER A 141 20.53 3.73 28.00
C SER A 141 19.83 2.47 28.51
N CYS A 142 19.18 1.73 27.62
CA CYS A 142 18.65 0.42 27.96
C CYS A 142 19.82 -0.56 28.04
N ASN A 143 20.24 -0.90 29.27
CA ASN A 143 21.24 -1.92 29.51
C ASN A 143 20.61 -3.29 29.25
N THR A 144 20.53 -3.72 27.99
CA THR A 144 20.21 -5.10 27.67
C THR A 144 21.36 -5.98 28.16
N SER A 145 21.05 -6.92 29.07
CA SER A 145 22.01 -7.89 29.64
C SER A 145 22.59 -8.88 28.61
N ASN A 146 22.18 -8.80 27.35
CA ASN A 146 22.64 -9.73 26.33
C ASN A 146 24.07 -9.39 25.91
N PRO A 147 24.94 -10.40 25.78
CA PRO A 147 26.29 -10.19 25.29
C PRO A 147 26.25 -9.64 23.86
N LEU A 148 27.14 -8.69 23.56
CA LEU A 148 27.33 -8.20 22.20
C LEU A 148 27.98 -9.28 21.33
N ILE A 149 27.58 -9.32 20.07
CA ILE A 149 28.04 -10.34 19.12
C ILE A 149 29.37 -9.89 18.51
N ARG A 150 30.42 -10.68 18.72
CA ARG A 150 31.75 -10.41 18.15
C ARG A 150 31.80 -10.81 16.69
N VAL A 151 32.23 -9.90 15.83
CA VAL A 151 32.24 -10.13 14.38
C VAL A 151 33.17 -11.29 14.01
N ALA A 152 34.37 -11.32 14.60
CA ALA A 152 35.40 -12.31 14.26
C ALA A 152 35.01 -13.77 14.59
N THR A 153 34.20 -13.99 15.63
CA THR A 153 33.80 -15.34 16.06
C THR A 153 32.45 -15.77 15.50
N SER A 154 31.56 -14.82 15.23
CA SER A 154 30.18 -15.13 14.87
C SER A 154 29.96 -15.23 13.36
N PHE A 155 30.69 -14.46 12.56
CA PHE A 155 30.60 -14.55 11.10
C PHE A 155 31.61 -15.55 10.53
N PRO A 156 31.27 -16.24 9.42
CA PRO A 156 32.23 -17.00 8.63
C PRO A 156 33.42 -16.13 8.20
N GLY A 157 34.62 -16.71 8.13
CA GLY A 157 35.86 -15.94 7.87
C GLY A 157 35.85 -15.11 6.58
N TRP A 158 35.09 -15.51 5.56
CA TRP A 158 34.94 -14.75 4.31
C TRP A 158 34.07 -13.49 4.47
N ALA A 159 33.18 -13.44 5.45
CA ALA A 159 32.28 -12.32 5.71
C ALA A 159 32.87 -11.28 6.67
N VAL A 160 33.85 -11.68 7.50
CA VAL A 160 34.52 -10.80 8.48
C VAL A 160 35.13 -9.52 7.84
N PRO A 161 35.80 -9.57 6.67
CA PRO A 161 36.40 -8.37 6.06
C PRO A 161 35.39 -7.27 5.70
N VAL A 162 34.11 -7.62 5.49
CA VAL A 162 33.04 -6.68 5.13
C VAL A 162 32.71 -5.73 6.29
N PHE A 163 33.05 -6.11 7.53
CA PHE A 163 32.85 -5.32 8.74
C PHE A 163 34.15 -4.65 9.22
N LEU A 164 34.99 -4.15 8.29
CA LEU A 164 36.24 -3.46 8.60
C LEU A 164 36.04 -2.33 9.64
N GLY A 165 36.73 -2.44 10.78
CA GLY A 165 36.66 -1.48 11.89
C GLY A 165 35.54 -1.73 12.90
N VAL A 166 34.79 -2.83 12.77
CA VAL A 166 33.76 -3.25 13.73
C VAL A 166 34.20 -4.54 14.43
N GLU A 167 34.55 -4.43 15.71
CA GLU A 167 34.93 -5.60 16.53
C GLU A 167 33.69 -6.35 17.04
N GLU A 168 32.69 -5.60 17.52
CA GLU A 168 31.44 -6.10 18.08
C GLU A 168 30.25 -5.37 17.45
N LEU A 169 29.17 -6.11 17.19
CA LEU A 169 27.90 -5.54 16.77
C LEU A 169 27.27 -4.76 17.94
N ASN A 170 26.65 -3.62 17.66
CA ASN A 170 25.95 -2.87 18.71
C ASN A 170 24.73 -3.65 19.26
N ALA A 171 24.12 -3.18 20.36
CA ALA A 171 23.01 -3.89 21.01
C ALA A 171 21.82 -4.16 20.07
N MET A 172 21.49 -3.21 19.20
CA MET A 172 20.39 -3.35 18.23
C MET A 172 20.72 -4.39 17.17
N GLN A 173 21.91 -4.30 16.56
CA GLN A 173 22.42 -5.22 15.55
C GLN A 173 22.54 -6.64 16.13
N SER A 174 23.05 -6.78 17.35
CA SER A 174 23.17 -8.06 18.05
C SER A 174 21.80 -8.71 18.26
N LYS A 175 20.77 -7.92 18.59
CA LYS A 175 19.40 -8.44 18.80
C LYS A 175 18.76 -8.96 17.51
N VAL A 176 19.06 -8.35 16.36
CA VAL A 176 18.50 -8.75 15.06
C VAL A 176 19.39 -9.71 14.28
N TYR A 177 20.58 -10.03 14.80
CA TYR A 177 21.60 -10.82 14.12
C TYR A 177 21.08 -12.16 13.59
N ASP A 178 20.39 -12.93 14.43
CA ASP A 178 19.88 -14.25 14.04
C ASP A 178 18.86 -14.16 12.89
N CYS A 179 17.96 -13.18 12.94
CA CYS A 179 17.01 -12.95 11.88
C CYS A 179 17.70 -12.42 10.60
N ALA A 180 18.65 -11.50 10.73
CA ALA A 180 19.30 -10.87 9.58
C ALA A 180 20.23 -11.84 8.83
N PHE A 181 21.02 -12.63 9.55
CA PHE A 181 22.09 -13.45 8.97
C PHE A 181 21.74 -14.94 8.83
N HIS A 182 20.86 -15.50 9.68
CA HIS A 182 20.54 -16.93 9.70
C HIS A 182 19.12 -17.28 9.21
N SER A 183 18.26 -16.30 8.92
CA SER A 183 16.87 -16.55 8.53
C SER A 183 16.53 -15.90 7.19
N ASP A 184 15.80 -16.62 6.34
CA ASP A 184 15.28 -16.10 5.08
C ASP A 184 13.98 -15.31 5.20
N GLU A 185 13.47 -15.13 6.42
CA GLU A 185 12.24 -14.40 6.71
C GLU A 185 12.36 -12.89 6.39
N ASN A 186 11.22 -12.31 6.03
CA ASN A 186 11.12 -10.87 5.84
C ASN A 186 11.28 -10.15 7.19
N MET A 187 12.06 -9.07 7.19
CA MET A 187 12.47 -8.35 8.39
C MET A 187 12.03 -6.88 8.31
N LEU A 188 11.43 -6.38 9.40
CA LEU A 188 11.19 -4.96 9.64
C LEU A 188 11.97 -4.49 10.87
N VAL A 189 12.90 -3.55 10.68
CA VAL A 189 13.71 -2.98 11.78
C VAL A 189 13.33 -1.53 12.03
N SER A 190 12.50 -1.33 13.06
CA SER A 190 12.14 0.00 13.55
C SER A 190 13.15 0.46 14.60
N ALA A 191 14.12 1.27 14.17
CA ALA A 191 15.17 1.81 15.03
C ALA A 191 15.46 3.28 14.70
N PRO A 192 15.92 4.10 15.67
CA PRO A 192 16.19 5.53 15.45
C PRO A 192 17.28 5.75 14.39
N THR A 193 17.37 6.97 13.87
CA THR A 193 18.48 7.39 13.00
C THR A 193 19.80 7.22 13.75
N GLY A 194 20.85 6.77 13.05
CA GLY A 194 22.15 6.47 13.68
C GLY A 194 22.24 5.14 14.45
N ALA A 195 21.15 4.39 14.66
CA ALA A 195 21.20 3.10 15.35
C ALA A 195 22.01 2.00 14.63
N GLY A 196 22.49 2.25 13.40
CA GLY A 196 23.30 1.32 12.64
C GLY A 196 22.50 0.33 11.76
N LYS A 197 21.32 0.75 11.26
CA LYS A 197 20.48 -0.03 10.33
C LYS A 197 21.25 -0.48 9.07
N THR A 198 22.23 0.30 8.60
CA THR A 198 23.07 -0.04 7.44
C THR A 198 23.85 -1.34 7.62
N ASN A 199 24.35 -1.63 8.83
CA ASN A 199 25.00 -2.92 9.10
C ASN A 199 23.99 -4.07 9.13
N VAL A 200 22.74 -3.82 9.54
CA VAL A 200 21.68 -4.84 9.48
C VAL A 200 21.37 -5.22 8.04
N ALA A 201 21.26 -4.23 7.15
CA ALA A 201 21.15 -4.47 5.71
C ALA A 201 22.36 -5.27 5.19
N MET A 202 23.58 -4.94 5.63
CA MET A 202 24.78 -5.69 5.25
C MET A 202 24.72 -7.17 5.71
N MET A 203 24.24 -7.44 6.93
CA MET A 203 24.06 -8.82 7.40
C MET A 203 23.10 -9.61 6.50
N ALA A 204 21.97 -9.00 6.12
CA ALA A 204 21.03 -9.62 5.18
C ALA A 204 21.64 -9.84 3.79
N MET A 205 22.42 -8.89 3.27
CA MET A 205 23.15 -9.05 2.00
C MET A 205 24.17 -10.19 2.06
N LEU A 206 24.93 -10.30 3.16
CA LEU A 206 25.88 -11.38 3.37
C LEU A 206 25.19 -12.75 3.38
N ARG A 207 23.99 -12.87 3.96
CA ARG A 207 23.19 -14.09 3.86
C ARG A 207 22.86 -14.44 2.39
N THR A 208 22.41 -13.48 1.59
CA THR A 208 22.14 -13.70 0.16
C THR A 208 23.41 -14.11 -0.60
N ILE A 209 24.54 -13.47 -0.29
CA ILE A 209 25.85 -13.85 -0.85
C ILE A 209 26.24 -15.27 -0.44
N ALA A 210 25.98 -15.66 0.81
CA ALA A 210 26.25 -17.02 1.31
C ALA A 210 25.46 -18.08 0.52
N ALA A 211 24.21 -17.79 0.16
CA ALA A 211 23.38 -18.67 -0.64
C ALA A 211 23.87 -18.83 -2.10
N ALA A 212 24.45 -17.77 -2.68
CA ALA A 212 25.04 -17.80 -4.03
C ALA A 212 26.50 -18.29 -4.06
N ARG A 213 27.11 -18.52 -2.89
CA ARG A 213 28.50 -18.97 -2.76
C ARG A 213 28.58 -20.48 -2.79
N ASN A 214 29.41 -21.03 -3.66
CA ASN A 214 29.70 -22.47 -3.63
C ASN A 214 30.44 -22.81 -2.31
N PRO A 215 29.90 -23.71 -1.47
CA PRO A 215 30.47 -24.00 -0.16
C PRO A 215 31.87 -24.62 -0.23
N VAL A 216 32.19 -25.33 -1.33
CA VAL A 216 33.46 -26.04 -1.51
C VAL A 216 34.52 -25.12 -2.09
N THR A 217 34.22 -24.45 -3.21
CA THR A 217 35.21 -23.61 -3.91
C THR A 217 35.29 -22.20 -3.34
N GLY A 218 34.25 -21.76 -2.65
CA GLY A 218 34.11 -20.39 -2.16
C GLY A 218 33.85 -19.34 -3.24
N VAL A 219 33.71 -19.76 -4.50
CA VAL A 219 33.39 -18.89 -5.63
C VAL A 219 31.94 -18.45 -5.50
N ILE A 220 31.70 -17.14 -5.62
CA ILE A 220 30.36 -16.54 -5.64
C ILE A 220 29.91 -16.48 -7.09
N ASP A 221 28.74 -17.05 -7.39
CA ASP A 221 28.14 -16.89 -8.73
C ASP A 221 27.54 -15.49 -8.88
N GLY A 222 28.34 -14.57 -9.39
CA GLY A 222 27.95 -13.17 -9.61
C GLY A 222 26.84 -12.98 -10.64
N HIS A 223 26.50 -14.00 -11.44
CA HIS A 223 25.43 -13.91 -12.44
C HIS A 223 24.05 -14.23 -11.85
N SER A 224 23.97 -15.16 -10.90
CA SER A 224 22.71 -15.49 -10.20
C SER A 224 22.40 -14.54 -9.02
N LEU A 225 23.41 -13.82 -8.52
CA LEU A 225 23.24 -12.88 -7.42
C LEU A 225 22.83 -11.48 -7.88
N LYS A 226 21.63 -11.05 -7.50
CA LYS A 226 21.17 -9.65 -7.60
C LYS A 226 20.53 -9.21 -6.29
N MET A 227 20.91 -8.03 -5.82
CA MET A 227 20.42 -7.39 -4.61
C MET A 227 20.03 -5.95 -4.93
N VAL A 228 18.96 -5.46 -4.32
CA VAL A 228 18.48 -4.08 -4.52
C VAL A 228 18.39 -3.39 -3.17
N TYR A 229 18.97 -2.20 -3.07
CA TYR A 229 18.86 -1.33 -1.91
C TYR A 229 18.13 -0.05 -2.31
N VAL A 230 17.01 0.23 -1.65
CA VAL A 230 16.19 1.42 -1.91
C VAL A 230 16.43 2.45 -0.81
N ALA A 231 16.80 3.68 -1.18
CA ALA A 231 17.04 4.79 -0.26
C ALA A 231 16.24 6.03 -0.66
N PRO A 232 15.59 6.74 0.28
CA PRO A 232 14.62 7.80 -0.03
C PRO A 232 15.21 9.05 -0.73
N MET A 233 16.53 9.23 -0.73
CA MET A 233 17.18 10.44 -1.25
C MET A 233 18.40 10.09 -2.09
N LYS A 234 18.59 10.80 -3.21
CA LYS A 234 19.75 10.62 -4.11
C LYS A 234 21.10 10.81 -3.41
N ALA A 235 21.22 11.78 -2.52
CA ALA A 235 22.45 11.99 -1.74
C ALA A 235 22.78 10.78 -0.84
N LEU A 236 21.75 10.14 -0.27
CA LEU A 236 21.92 8.94 0.54
C LEU A 236 22.31 7.73 -0.32
N VAL A 237 21.74 7.61 -1.53
CA VAL A 237 22.12 6.57 -2.49
C VAL A 237 23.62 6.62 -2.79
N GLN A 238 24.18 7.80 -3.09
CA GLN A 238 25.61 7.95 -3.38
C GLN A 238 26.50 7.55 -2.20
N GLU A 239 26.12 7.94 -0.99
CA GLU A 239 26.85 7.57 0.24
C GLU A 239 26.80 6.05 0.49
N VAL A 240 25.64 5.44 0.27
CA VAL A 240 25.44 4.00 0.41
C VAL A 240 26.25 3.24 -0.64
N VAL A 241 26.28 3.70 -1.90
CA VAL A 241 27.10 3.10 -2.96
C VAL A 241 28.58 3.13 -2.59
N ARG A 242 29.11 4.27 -2.10
CA ARG A 242 30.52 4.35 -1.64
C ARG A 242 30.80 3.39 -0.49
N THR A 243 29.90 3.35 0.50
CA THR A 243 30.04 2.49 1.68
C THR A 243 30.03 1.01 1.32
N PHE A 244 29.06 0.59 0.51
CA PHE A 244 28.93 -0.82 0.12
C PHE A 244 29.96 -1.24 -0.92
N SER A 245 30.38 -0.36 -1.84
CA SER A 245 31.49 -0.66 -2.77
C SER A 245 32.75 -1.01 -2.00
N LYS A 246 33.15 -0.18 -1.01
CA LYS A 246 34.34 -0.42 -0.20
C LYS A 246 34.25 -1.70 0.63
N ARG A 247 33.07 -2.04 1.14
CA ARG A 247 32.88 -3.22 2.00
C ARG A 247 32.77 -4.52 1.22
N LEU A 248 32.19 -4.48 0.02
CA LEU A 248 31.98 -5.66 -0.83
C LEU A 248 33.13 -5.89 -1.82
N GLU A 249 34.05 -4.94 -1.94
CA GLU A 249 35.28 -5.07 -2.73
C GLU A 249 36.09 -6.32 -2.37
N SER A 250 36.16 -6.67 -1.07
CA SER A 250 36.85 -7.88 -0.60
C SER A 250 36.23 -9.19 -1.10
N LEU A 251 34.98 -9.14 -1.56
CA LEU A 251 34.25 -10.28 -2.13
C LEU A 251 34.23 -10.26 -3.67
N GLY A 252 34.82 -9.25 -4.30
CA GLY A 252 34.81 -9.07 -5.76
C GLY A 252 33.43 -8.72 -6.32
N LEU A 253 32.51 -8.21 -5.50
CA LEU A 253 31.16 -7.84 -5.92
C LEU A 253 31.11 -6.37 -6.33
N THR A 254 30.32 -6.09 -7.37
CA THR A 254 30.18 -4.74 -7.92
C THR A 254 28.86 -4.11 -7.48
N VAL A 255 28.93 -2.82 -7.14
CA VAL A 255 27.81 -2.00 -6.67
C VAL A 255 27.60 -0.85 -7.65
N ALA A 256 26.36 -0.57 -8.04
CA ALA A 256 26.05 0.54 -8.93
C ALA A 256 24.84 1.36 -8.45
N GLU A 257 24.84 2.64 -8.82
CA GLU A 257 23.73 3.56 -8.62
C GLU A 257 22.75 3.47 -9.80
N LEU A 258 21.46 3.38 -9.50
CA LEU A 258 20.36 3.54 -10.45
C LEU A 258 19.42 4.61 -9.90
N SER A 259 19.81 5.89 -9.98
CA SER A 259 19.01 6.99 -9.45
C SER A 259 19.06 8.27 -10.32
N GLY A 260 17.92 8.94 -10.45
CA GLY A 260 17.78 10.14 -11.29
C GLY A 260 18.20 9.90 -12.74
N ASP A 261 19.15 10.71 -13.23
CA ASP A 261 19.70 10.61 -14.60
C ASP A 261 20.69 9.46 -14.83
N ALA A 262 21.08 8.73 -13.77
CA ALA A 262 22.00 7.61 -13.90
C ALA A 262 21.27 6.41 -14.53
N ALA A 263 21.34 6.32 -15.85
CA ALA A 263 20.91 5.13 -16.59
C ALA A 263 22.04 4.09 -16.61
N MET A 264 21.74 2.87 -16.16
CA MET A 264 22.64 1.73 -16.34
C MET A 264 22.34 1.04 -17.66
N THR A 265 23.37 0.71 -18.43
CA THR A 265 23.20 -0.14 -19.62
C THR A 265 22.84 -1.56 -19.21
N GLN A 266 22.18 -2.33 -20.08
CA GLN A 266 21.86 -3.74 -19.80
C GLN A 266 23.12 -4.56 -19.47
N GLN A 267 24.25 -4.24 -20.10
CA GLN A 267 25.55 -4.87 -19.81
C GLN A 267 26.03 -4.55 -18.39
N GLN A 268 25.98 -3.28 -17.98
CA GLN A 268 26.34 -2.89 -16.62
C GLN A 268 25.42 -3.54 -15.58
N MET A 269 24.12 -3.61 -15.87
CA MET A 269 23.15 -4.27 -15.01
C MET A 269 23.41 -5.78 -14.88
N ALA A 270 23.84 -6.44 -15.97
CA ALA A 270 24.22 -7.85 -15.95
C ALA A 270 25.48 -8.09 -15.09
N THR A 271 26.46 -7.18 -15.11
CA THR A 271 27.69 -7.29 -14.31
C THR A 271 27.48 -6.91 -12.84
N THR A 272 26.53 -6.03 -12.52
CA THR A 272 26.32 -5.47 -11.16
C THR A 272 25.58 -6.42 -10.23
N GLN A 273 26.07 -6.68 -9.02
CA GLN A 273 25.37 -7.53 -8.04
C GLN A 273 24.49 -6.73 -7.09
N LEU A 274 24.90 -5.53 -6.69
CA LEU A 274 24.11 -4.66 -5.80
C LEU A 274 23.71 -3.36 -6.51
N ILE A 275 22.41 -3.16 -6.69
CA ILE A 275 21.84 -1.95 -7.29
C ILE A 275 21.28 -1.07 -6.17
N VAL A 276 21.73 0.17 -6.09
CA VAL A 276 21.24 1.16 -5.12
C VAL A 276 20.39 2.20 -5.86
N THR A 277 19.10 2.30 -5.51
CA THR A 277 18.11 3.15 -6.16
C THR A 277 17.37 4.04 -5.16
N THR A 278 16.71 5.08 -5.68
CA THR A 278 15.66 5.82 -4.97
C THR A 278 14.31 5.13 -5.06
#